data_AF-A0AAN9C360-F1
#
_entry.id   AF-A0AAN9C360-F1
#
_cell.length_a   1.000
_cell.length_b   1.000
_cell.length_c   1.000
_cell.angle_alpha   90.00
_cell.angle_beta   90.00
_cell.angle_gamma   90.00
#
_symmetry.space_group_name_H-M   'P 1'
#
loop_
_entity.id
_entity.type
_entity.pdbx_description
1 polymer ?
#
loop_
_entity_poly.entity_id
_entity_poly.type
_entity_poly.pdbx_seq_one_letter_code
_entity_poly.pdbx_strand_id
1 'polypeptide(L)'
;MREQATFVCMYDALSVLQALENDKHPQLAKALQMVRQTRRVVLQWIPAHCGIPGNERADELAKEGAVEDQPENSVSLSEQKTIIKALMRPRTNRDDYHTMSRELQVNLIRLRTGHNRLNAHMNRKFKLAPLPTCACGQEDQTAEHILQRCPLLDE
;
A
#
# COMPACT_ATOMS: atom_id res chain seq x y z
N MET A 1 13.39 6.55 41.24
CA MET A 1 12.51 6.65 40.05
C MET A 1 12.75 5.41 39.22
N ARG A 2 11.72 4.59 38.94
CA ARG A 2 11.89 3.46 38.01
C ARG A 2 11.88 4.04 36.60
N GLU A 3 12.97 3.87 35.85
CA GLU A 3 12.98 4.14 34.41
C GLU A 3 11.88 3.28 33.78
N GLN A 4 10.88 3.93 33.18
CA GLN A 4 9.88 3.20 32.41
C GLN A 4 10.56 2.69 31.14
N ALA A 5 10.57 1.37 30.95
CA ALA A 5 11.04 0.77 29.71
C ALA A 5 10.33 1.41 28.52
N THR A 6 11.12 1.98 27.60
CA THR A 6 10.61 2.58 26.36
C THR A 6 10.60 1.54 25.26
N PHE A 7 9.47 1.34 24.61
CA PHE A 7 9.31 0.51 23.43
C PHE A 7 9.10 1.41 22.21
N VAL A 8 9.86 1.15 21.15
CA VAL A 8 9.68 1.79 19.85
C VAL A 8 9.05 0.76 18.92
N CYS A 9 7.82 1.01 18.47
CA CYS A 9 7.15 0.20 17.47
C CYS A 9 7.39 0.83 16.11
N MET A 10 8.12 0.12 15.26
CA MET A 10 8.29 0.47 13.85
C MET A 10 7.14 -0.12 13.05
N TYR A 11 6.52 0.68 12.18
CA TYR A 11 5.43 0.23 11.30
C TYR A 11 5.56 0.94 9.95
N ASP A 12 5.03 0.32 8.90
CA ASP A 12 5.19 0.80 7.53
C ASP A 12 3.88 1.27 6.87
N ALA A 13 2.75 1.03 7.51
CA ALA A 13 1.45 1.52 7.09
C ALA A 13 1.15 2.93 7.64
N LEU A 14 1.40 3.98 6.84
CA LEU A 14 1.08 5.37 7.20
C LEU A 14 -0.42 5.56 7.53
N SER A 15 -1.29 4.79 6.89
CA SER A 15 -2.74 4.78 7.14
C SER A 15 -3.10 4.44 8.59
N VAL A 16 -2.25 3.71 9.31
CA VAL A 16 -2.48 3.35 10.72
C VAL A 16 -2.39 4.57 11.62
N LEU A 17 -1.43 5.48 11.38
CA LEU A 17 -1.38 6.76 12.11
C LEU A 17 -2.61 7.60 11.84
N GLN A 18 -2.97 7.73 10.56
CA GLN A 18 -4.13 8.52 10.16
C GLN A 18 -5.41 7.95 10.76
N ALA A 19 -5.52 6.63 10.90
CA ALA A 19 -6.65 5.98 11.55
C ALA A 19 -6.71 6.25 13.07
N LEU A 20 -5.55 6.36 13.73
CA LEU A 20 -5.46 6.73 15.14
C LEU A 20 -5.86 8.19 15.39
N GLU A 21 -5.46 9.11 14.50
CA GLU A 21 -5.83 10.52 14.60
C GLU A 21 -7.34 10.73 14.38
N ASN A 22 -7.96 9.91 13.53
CA ASN A 22 -9.37 10.05 13.15
C ASN A 22 -10.32 9.08 13.89
N ASP A 23 -9.86 8.40 14.94
CA ASP A 23 -10.60 7.40 15.74
C ASP A 23 -11.35 6.34 14.91
N LYS A 24 -10.79 5.98 13.75
CA LYS A 24 -11.42 5.02 12.82
C LYS A 24 -11.20 3.56 13.25
N HIS A 25 -10.36 3.32 14.26
CA HIS A 25 -10.01 1.97 14.70
C HIS A 25 -9.98 1.87 16.24
N PRO A 26 -11.15 1.83 16.92
CA PRO A 26 -11.23 1.91 18.38
C PRO A 26 -10.53 0.75 19.10
N GLN A 27 -10.45 -0.43 18.47
CA GLN A 27 -9.73 -1.57 19.02
C GLN A 27 -8.22 -1.32 19.11
N LEU A 28 -7.65 -0.62 18.12
CA LEU A 28 -6.22 -0.29 18.09
C LEU A 28 -5.92 0.78 19.13
N ALA A 29 -6.76 1.82 19.22
CA ALA A 29 -6.65 2.86 20.24
C ALA A 29 -6.69 2.25 21.65
N LYS A 30 -7.62 1.33 21.91
CA LYS A 30 -7.73 0.60 23.19
C LYS A 30 -6.49 -0.24 23.48
N ALA A 31 -5.99 -1.00 22.51
CA ALA A 31 -4.78 -1.79 22.67
C ALA A 31 -3.55 -0.92 23.00
N LEU A 32 -3.35 0.18 22.28
CA LEU A 32 -2.27 1.12 22.55
C LEU A 32 -2.41 1.78 23.92
N GLN A 33 -3.63 2.13 24.34
CA GLN A 33 -3.89 2.68 25.67
C GLN A 33 -3.48 1.69 26.77
N MET A 34 -3.85 0.41 26.64
CA MET A 34 -3.48 -0.63 27.60
C MET A 34 -1.96 -0.79 27.71
N VAL A 35 -1.23 -0.80 26.60
CA VAL A 35 0.24 -0.92 26.64
C VAL A 35 0.87 0.33 27.26
N ARG A 36 0.35 1.52 26.92
CA ARG A 36 0.81 2.81 27.45
C ARG A 36 0.65 2.97 28.96
N GLN A 37 -0.25 2.22 29.60
CA GLN A 37 -0.39 2.21 31.07
C GLN A 37 0.83 1.62 31.77
N THR A 38 1.58 0.74 31.11
CA THR A 38 2.72 0.02 31.72
C THR A 38 4.09 0.48 31.20
N ARG A 39 4.12 1.05 30.00
CA ARG A 39 5.35 1.32 29.24
C ARG A 39 5.20 2.58 28.39
N ARG A 40 6.31 3.27 28.15
CA ARG A 40 6.33 4.36 27.16
C ARG A 40 6.40 3.75 25.77
N VAL A 41 5.37 3.97 24.95
CA VAL A 41 5.30 3.46 23.56
C VAL A 41 5.46 4.61 22.57
N VAL A 42 6.48 4.51 21.72
CA VAL A 42 6.70 5.42 20.59
C VAL A 42 6.35 4.69 19.30
N LEU A 43 5.53 5.30 18.45
CA LEU A 43 5.23 4.79 17.13
C LEU A 43 6.10 5.53 16.11
N GLN A 44 6.96 4.82 15.39
CA GLN A 44 7.82 5.38 14.35
C GLN A 44 7.44 4.79 12.99
N TRP A 45 7.07 5.64 12.04
CA TRP A 45 6.86 5.19 10.66
C TRP A 45 8.20 4.87 10.00
N ILE A 46 8.26 3.78 9.24
CA ILE A 46 9.38 3.42 8.37
C ILE A 46 8.85 3.07 6.97
N PRO A 47 9.63 3.25 5.90
CA PRO A 47 9.17 2.90 4.56
C PRO A 47 9.08 1.37 4.37
N ALA A 48 7.97 0.92 3.76
CA ALA A 48 7.75 -0.49 3.43
C ALA A 48 8.68 -0.96 2.31
N HIS A 49 9.12 -2.23 2.39
CA HIS A 49 9.87 -2.94 1.34
C HIS A 49 11.13 -2.19 0.84
N CYS A 50 11.90 -1.62 1.77
CA CYS A 50 13.15 -0.92 1.45
C CYS A 50 14.40 -1.70 1.88
N GLY A 51 14.33 -3.02 2.08
CA GLY A 51 15.47 -3.80 2.56
C GLY A 51 15.70 -3.69 4.07
N ILE A 52 14.72 -3.20 4.85
CA ILE A 52 14.85 -3.06 6.31
C ILE A 52 14.61 -4.44 6.94
N PRO A 53 15.62 -5.15 7.46
CA PRO A 53 15.49 -6.58 7.77
C PRO A 53 14.38 -6.90 8.78
N GLY A 54 14.23 -6.05 9.82
CA GLY A 54 13.18 -6.23 10.82
C GLY A 54 11.76 -6.00 10.29
N ASN A 55 11.59 -5.06 9.36
CA ASN A 55 10.28 -4.81 8.74
C ASN A 55 9.93 -5.90 7.74
N GLU A 56 10.90 -6.34 6.94
CA GLU A 56 10.71 -7.43 5.97
C GLU A 56 10.38 -8.73 6.70
N ARG A 57 11.07 -9.01 7.81
CA ARG A 57 10.74 -10.17 8.64
C ARG A 57 9.34 -10.08 9.25
N ALA A 58 8.92 -8.89 9.69
CA ALA A 58 7.57 -8.69 10.22
C ALA A 58 6.49 -8.89 9.14
N ASP A 59 6.71 -8.40 7.92
CA ASP A 59 5.82 -8.59 6.76
C ASP A 59 5.73 -10.07 6.34
N GLU A 60 6.86 -10.79 6.32
CA GLU A 60 6.88 -12.25 6.10
C GLU A 60 6.04 -13.00 7.13
N LEU A 61 6.28 -12.74 8.42
CA LEU A 61 5.54 -13.40 9.51
C LEU A 61 4.04 -13.09 9.47
N ALA A 62 3.67 -11.85 9.11
CA ALA A 62 2.27 -11.47 8.95
C ALA A 62 1.60 -12.23 7.79
N LYS A 63 2.31 -12.46 6.68
CA LYS A 63 1.81 -13.26 5.55
C LYS A 63 1.67 -14.73 5.90
N GLU A 64 2.63 -15.30 6.62
CA GLU A 64 2.55 -16.67 7.14
C GLU A 64 1.31 -16.83 8.04
N GLY A 65 1.14 -15.93 9.01
CA GLY A 65 0.01 -15.95 9.94
C GLY A 65 -1.36 -15.73 9.27
N ALA A 66 -1.42 -15.10 8.10
CA ALA A 66 -2.66 -14.92 7.34
C ALA A 66 -3.17 -16.23 6.69
N VAL A 67 -2.33 -17.27 6.61
CA VAL A 67 -2.68 -18.59 6.05
C VAL A 67 -3.09 -19.58 7.16
N GLU A 68 -2.71 -19.30 8.40
CA GLU A 68 -3.02 -20.14 9.57
C GLU A 68 -4.52 -20.10 9.92
N ASP A 69 -5.00 -21.19 10.53
CA ASP A 69 -6.37 -21.30 11.03
C ASP A 69 -6.65 -20.21 12.06
N GLN A 70 -7.62 -19.35 11.74
CA GLN A 70 -8.05 -18.28 12.63
C GLN A 70 -9.22 -18.77 13.50
N PRO A 71 -9.27 -18.40 14.80
CA PRO A 71 -10.40 -18.73 15.65
C PRO A 71 -11.69 -18.11 15.09
N GLU A 72 -12.79 -18.87 15.13
CA GLU A 72 -14.12 -18.37 14.76
C GLU A 72 -14.51 -17.22 15.70
N ASN A 73 -14.40 -16.00 15.18
CA ASN A 73 -14.87 -14.80 15.87
C ASN A 73 -16.24 -14.40 15.32
N SER A 74 -17.12 -13.93 16.22
CA SER A 74 -18.40 -13.38 15.79
C SER A 74 -18.16 -12.13 14.93
N VAL A 75 -18.53 -12.24 13.66
CA VAL A 75 -18.44 -11.14 12.68
C VAL A 75 -19.81 -10.49 12.51
N SER A 76 -19.82 -9.17 12.32
CA SER A 76 -21.01 -8.40 12.00
C SER A 76 -21.62 -8.82 10.66
N LEU A 77 -22.92 -8.56 10.47
CA LEU A 77 -23.59 -8.86 9.19
C LEU A 77 -22.95 -8.14 7.99
N SER A 78 -22.39 -6.94 8.19
CA SER A 78 -21.65 -6.22 7.15
C SER A 78 -20.36 -6.93 6.76
N GLU A 79 -19.63 -7.46 7.74
CA GLU A 79 -18.43 -8.27 7.51
C GLU A 79 -18.79 -9.57 6.81
N GLN A 80 -19.83 -10.29 7.27
CA GLN A 80 -20.31 -11.52 6.62
C GLN A 80 -20.66 -11.29 5.15
N LYS A 81 -21.42 -10.22 4.85
CA LYS A 81 -21.74 -9.84 3.46
C LYS A 81 -20.48 -9.58 2.63
N THR A 82 -19.46 -8.96 3.23
CA THR A 82 -18.19 -8.67 2.57
C THR A 82 -17.41 -9.95 2.27
N ILE A 83 -17.34 -10.86 3.25
CA ILE A 83 -16.71 -12.18 3.11
C ILE A 83 -17.41 -13.00 2.01
N ILE A 84 -18.75 -13.12 2.08
CA ILE A 84 -19.53 -13.86 1.06
C ILE A 84 -19.30 -13.26 -0.32
N LYS A 85 -19.37 -11.93 -0.47
CA LYS A 85 -19.07 -11.28 -1.76
C LYS A 85 -17.66 -11.59 -2.25
N ALA A 86 -16.66 -11.61 -1.37
CA ALA A 86 -15.29 -11.95 -1.74
C ALA A 86 -15.16 -13.42 -2.19
N LEU A 87 -15.80 -14.35 -1.48
CA LEU A 87 -15.83 -15.78 -1.82
C LEU A 87 -16.56 -16.07 -3.13
N MET A 88 -17.60 -15.28 -3.44
CA MET A 88 -18.38 -15.41 -4.67
C MET A 88 -17.72 -14.75 -5.89
N ARG A 89 -16.67 -13.92 -5.70
CA ARG A 89 -15.97 -13.31 -6.84
C ARG A 89 -15.22 -14.39 -7.61
N PRO A 90 -15.41 -14.51 -8.93
CA PRO A 90 -14.62 -15.43 -9.73
C PRO A 90 -13.15 -15.08 -9.55
N ARG A 91 -12.32 -16.10 -9.30
CA ARG A 91 -10.87 -15.92 -9.26
C ARG A 91 -10.45 -15.42 -10.64
N THR A 92 -9.94 -14.19 -10.69
CA THR A 92 -9.25 -13.71 -11.89
C THR A 92 -8.06 -14.63 -12.15
N ASN A 93 -7.79 -14.93 -13.42
CA ASN A 93 -6.62 -15.70 -13.77
C ASN A 93 -5.39 -15.02 -13.15
N ARG A 94 -4.60 -15.76 -12.37
CA ARG A 94 -3.38 -15.21 -11.80
C ARG A 94 -2.43 -15.01 -12.97
N ASP A 95 -2.19 -13.77 -13.33
CA ASP A 95 -1.10 -13.48 -14.25
C ASP A 95 0.23 -13.71 -13.54
N ASP A 96 1.30 -13.79 -14.33
CA ASP A 96 2.66 -13.97 -13.83
C ASP A 96 3.18 -12.75 -13.05
N TYR A 97 2.31 -11.80 -12.64
CA TYR A 97 2.66 -10.61 -11.88
C TYR A 97 3.55 -10.91 -10.67
N HIS A 98 3.21 -11.95 -9.90
CA HIS A 98 3.95 -12.32 -8.70
C HIS A 98 5.29 -13.00 -8.99
N THR A 99 5.54 -13.46 -10.22
CA THR A 99 6.83 -14.05 -10.62
C THR A 99 7.79 -12.99 -11.18
N MET A 100 7.29 -11.79 -11.50
CA MET A 100 8.11 -10.67 -11.97
C MET A 100 8.96 -10.06 -10.84
N SER A 101 10.04 -9.39 -11.21
CA SER A 101 10.78 -8.54 -10.27
C SER A 101 9.89 -7.44 -9.69
N ARG A 102 10.23 -6.96 -8.49
CA ARG A 102 9.48 -5.88 -7.84
C ARG A 102 9.44 -4.60 -8.68
N GLU A 103 10.50 -4.31 -9.42
CA GLU A 103 10.55 -3.18 -10.34
C GLU A 103 9.48 -3.28 -11.42
N LEU A 104 9.39 -4.45 -12.08
CA LEU A 104 8.40 -4.70 -13.12
C LEU A 104 6.97 -4.69 -12.56
N GLN A 105 6.76 -5.27 -11.39
CA GLN A 105 5.48 -5.21 -10.68
C GLN A 105 5.03 -3.77 -10.45
N VAL A 106 5.92 -2.92 -9.94
CA VAL A 106 5.64 -1.50 -9.68
C VAL A 106 5.34 -0.77 -10.98
N ASN A 107 6.12 -0.99 -12.04
CA ASN A 107 5.87 -0.37 -13.34
C ASN A 107 4.52 -0.81 -13.92
N LEU A 108 4.20 -2.10 -13.87
CA LEU A 108 2.93 -2.63 -14.35
C LEU A 108 1.74 -2.05 -13.59
N ILE A 109 1.79 -1.97 -12.25
CA ILE A 109 0.72 -1.34 -11.45
C ILE A 109 0.55 0.13 -11.82
N ARG A 110 1.64 0.88 -11.95
CA ARG A 110 1.59 2.30 -12.34
C ARG A 110 0.99 2.51 -13.72
N LEU A 111 1.24 1.58 -14.65
CA LEU A 111 0.63 1.58 -15.98
C LEU A 111 -0.86 1.21 -15.90
N ARG A 112 -1.21 0.08 -15.28
CA ARG A 112 -2.60 -0.42 -15.15
C ARG A 112 -3.52 0.55 -14.44
N THR A 113 -3.02 1.23 -13.40
CA THR A 113 -3.82 2.18 -12.61
C THR A 113 -3.73 3.62 -13.13
N GLY A 114 -2.86 3.88 -14.12
CA GLY A 114 -2.59 5.23 -14.61
C GLY A 114 -1.83 6.14 -13.64
N HIS A 115 -1.38 5.63 -12.47
CA HIS A 115 -0.55 6.37 -11.49
C HIS A 115 0.94 6.33 -11.87
N ASN A 116 1.25 6.72 -13.10
CA ASN A 116 2.60 6.79 -13.62
C ASN A 116 3.15 8.21 -13.56
N ARG A 117 4.45 8.35 -13.85
CA ARG A 117 5.17 9.63 -13.78
C ARG A 117 5.18 10.39 -15.10
N LEU A 118 4.28 10.08 -16.03
CA LEU A 118 4.20 10.79 -17.30
C LEU A 118 3.52 12.15 -17.12
N ASN A 119 3.86 13.10 -17.99
CA ASN A 119 3.44 14.50 -17.86
C ASN A 119 1.93 14.65 -17.75
N ALA A 120 1.14 13.86 -18.48
CA ALA A 120 -0.31 13.92 -18.40
C ALA A 120 -0.82 13.66 -16.97
N HIS A 121 -0.31 12.64 -16.29
CA HIS A 121 -0.69 12.33 -14.90
C HIS A 121 -0.11 13.37 -13.92
N MET A 122 1.17 13.70 -14.06
CA MET A 122 1.89 14.61 -13.18
C MET A 122 1.33 16.04 -13.22
N ASN A 123 0.94 16.53 -14.40
CA ASN A 123 0.29 17.83 -14.55
C ASN A 123 -1.14 17.82 -14.00
N ARG A 124 -1.95 16.80 -14.34
CA ARG A 124 -3.37 16.78 -13.98
C ARG A 124 -3.59 16.54 -12.48
N LYS A 125 -2.87 15.59 -11.86
CA LYS A 125 -3.08 15.20 -10.46
C LYS A 125 -2.19 15.95 -9.47
N PHE A 126 -0.91 16.11 -9.79
CA PHE A 126 0.06 16.66 -8.83
C PHE A 126 0.47 18.10 -9.11
N LYS A 127 0.14 18.65 -10.29
CA LYS A 127 0.55 20.00 -10.72
C LYS A 127 2.08 20.19 -10.71
N LEU A 128 2.82 19.11 -10.93
CA LEU A 128 4.30 19.11 -10.90
C LEU A 128 4.92 19.20 -12.30
N ALA A 129 4.24 18.70 -13.33
CA ALA A 129 4.65 18.91 -14.71
C ALA A 129 4.03 20.20 -15.25
N PRO A 130 4.78 21.09 -15.93
CA PRO A 130 4.28 22.37 -16.42
C PRO A 130 3.18 22.20 -17.47
N LEU A 131 3.35 21.25 -18.38
CA LEU A 131 2.38 20.90 -19.41
C LEU A 131 2.13 19.39 -19.41
N PRO A 132 0.93 18.93 -19.80
CA PRO A 132 0.62 17.51 -19.93
C PRO A 132 1.21 16.90 -21.22
N THR A 133 1.71 17.73 -22.13
CA THR A 133 2.15 17.35 -23.48
C THR A 133 3.43 16.52 -23.49
N CYS A 134 3.52 15.64 -24.51
CA CYS A 134 4.72 14.89 -24.82
C CYS A 134 5.74 15.77 -25.56
N ALA A 135 7.03 15.45 -25.40
CA ALA A 135 8.13 16.14 -26.10
C ALA A 135 8.06 15.97 -27.63
N CYS A 136 7.35 14.96 -28.14
CA CYS A 136 7.11 14.80 -29.58
C CYS A 136 6.19 15.88 -30.17
N GLY A 137 5.49 16.64 -29.32
CA GLY A 137 4.61 17.75 -29.73
C GLY A 137 3.23 17.35 -30.28
N GLN A 138 2.92 16.06 -30.40
CA GLN A 138 1.67 15.61 -31.04
C GLN A 138 0.49 15.51 -30.07
N GLU A 139 0.71 14.92 -28.88
CA GLU A 139 -0.34 14.62 -27.91
C GLU A 139 0.12 14.79 -26.46
N ASP A 140 -0.82 14.64 -25.52
CA ASP A 140 -0.51 14.48 -24.10
C ASP A 140 0.35 13.24 -23.85
N GLN A 141 1.34 13.36 -22.96
CA GLN A 141 2.22 12.27 -22.58
C GLN A 141 1.49 11.26 -21.70
N THR A 142 0.71 10.39 -22.34
CA THR A 142 0.00 9.27 -21.71
C THR A 142 0.77 7.97 -21.94
N ALA A 143 0.46 6.93 -21.16
CA ALA A 143 1.09 5.62 -21.34
C ALA A 143 0.78 5.02 -22.72
N GLU A 144 -0.47 5.18 -23.19
CA GLU A 144 -0.87 4.75 -24.53
C GLU A 144 -0.11 5.50 -25.63
N HIS A 145 0.01 6.83 -25.51
CA HIS A 145 0.79 7.61 -26.47
C HIS A 145 2.26 7.14 -26.48
N ILE A 146 2.91 7.09 -25.32
CA ILE A 146 4.32 6.69 -25.20
C ILE A 146 4.58 5.26 -25.72
N LEU A 147 3.68 4.30 -25.43
CA LEU A 147 3.92 2.90 -25.76
C LEU A 147 3.45 2.48 -27.15
N GLN A 148 2.51 3.20 -27.78
CA GLN A 148 1.85 2.74 -29.00
C GLN A 148 1.83 3.75 -30.15
N ARG A 149 2.07 5.05 -29.87
CA ARG A 149 1.83 6.14 -30.85
C ARG A 149 2.94 7.19 -30.91
N CYS A 150 3.97 7.08 -30.08
CA CYS A 150 4.95 8.14 -29.94
C CYS A 150 6.06 8.00 -30.98
N PRO A 151 6.17 8.93 -31.94
CA PRO A 151 7.17 8.82 -33.02
C PRO A 151 8.62 9.01 -32.52
N LEU A 152 8.82 9.44 -31.28
CA LEU A 152 10.15 9.51 -30.67
C LEU A 152 10.65 8.15 -30.17
N LEU A 153 9.77 7.15 -30.12
CA LEU A 153 10.05 5.81 -29.63
C LEU A 153 9.77 4.72 -30.70
N ASP A 154 9.28 5.13 -31.87
CA ASP A 154 9.28 4.29 -33.06
C ASP A 154 10.71 4.32 -33.63
N GLU A 155 11.38 3.16 -33.73
CA GLU A 155 12.69 3.03 -34.41
C GLU A 155 12.64 3.48 -35.88
#